data_AF-A0AAU1DN33-F1
#
_entry.id   AF-A0AAU1DN33-F1
#
_cell.length_a   1.000
_cell.length_b   1.000
_cell.length_c   1.000
_cell.angle_alpha   90.00
_cell.angle_beta   90.00
_cell.angle_gamma   90.00
#
_symmetry.space_group_name_H-M   'P 1'
#
loop_
_entity.id
_entity.type
_entity.pdbx_description
1 polymer ?
#
loop_
_entity_poly.entity_id
_entity_poly.type
_entity_poly.pdbx_seq_one_letter_code
_entity_poly.pdbx_strand_id
1 'polypeptide(L)'
;MELKITTLAARPELAGPMQEMPETWPEFVVEDLVGWANYPRLAVDFPEFALVATDPDGGVAARAYSVPFALHAPGRGELPEGGWDQSLLWAFSDLRRGCTPDTVGAVEVAVAKGRQGEGISGRMVAAMRENAGRLGFRELVAPVRPSAKHLDASASMEEYARRTRAEDGLPYDPWLRVHVRAGGVIEAVAPVSMTVSGSLERWRSWTGLPFDEDGPVEVPGALVPVHCSVAHGYAVYVEPNVWVRHRV
;
A
#
# COMPACT_ATOMS: atom_id res chain seq x y z
N MET A 1 -23.25 -7.44 -9.06
CA MET A 1 -22.18 -8.35 -9.53
C MET A 1 -21.66 -9.14 -8.34
N GLU A 2 -21.93 -10.43 -8.31
CA GLU A 2 -21.52 -11.30 -7.21
C GLU A 2 -20.02 -11.57 -7.34
N LEU A 3 -19.25 -11.25 -6.30
CA LEU A 3 -17.82 -11.61 -6.21
C LEU A 3 -17.69 -12.50 -5.00
N LYS A 4 -16.92 -13.57 -5.14
CA LYS A 4 -16.55 -14.45 -4.04
C LYS A 4 -15.15 -14.07 -3.56
N ILE A 5 -15.07 -13.50 -2.36
CA ILE A 5 -13.80 -13.13 -1.72
C ILE A 5 -13.44 -14.22 -0.71
N THR A 6 -12.23 -14.77 -0.82
CA THR A 6 -11.71 -15.78 0.12
C THR A 6 -10.26 -15.49 0.46
N THR A 7 -9.76 -16.09 1.55
CA THR A 7 -8.32 -16.15 1.80
C THR A 7 -7.64 -17.08 0.80
N LEU A 8 -6.35 -16.84 0.55
CA LEU A 8 -5.52 -17.75 -0.21
C LEU A 8 -5.29 -19.06 0.55
N ALA A 9 -5.25 -19.03 1.89
CA ALA A 9 -5.22 -20.23 2.72
C ALA A 9 -6.41 -21.18 2.47
N ALA A 10 -7.59 -20.64 2.16
CA ALA A 10 -8.79 -21.44 1.87
C ALA A 10 -8.86 -21.93 0.42
N ARG A 11 -8.20 -21.26 -0.51
CA ARG A 11 -8.15 -21.55 -1.95
C ARG A 11 -6.73 -21.39 -2.50
N PRO A 12 -5.78 -22.25 -2.10
CA PRO A 12 -4.36 -22.12 -2.48
C PRO A 12 -4.14 -22.26 -4.00
N GLU A 13 -5.06 -22.91 -4.72
CA GLU A 13 -5.05 -23.02 -6.18
C GLU A 13 -5.12 -21.65 -6.90
N LEU A 14 -5.56 -20.59 -6.21
CA LEU A 14 -5.62 -19.24 -6.76
C LEU A 14 -4.27 -18.50 -6.74
N ALA A 15 -3.22 -19.07 -6.17
CA ALA A 15 -1.91 -18.40 -6.04
C ALA A 15 -1.33 -17.99 -7.39
N GLY A 16 -1.33 -18.91 -8.38
CA GLY A 16 -0.84 -18.62 -9.73
C GLY A 16 -1.66 -17.54 -10.43
N PRO A 17 -2.98 -17.71 -10.60
CA PRO A 17 -3.85 -16.70 -11.22
C PRO A 17 -3.79 -15.32 -10.54
N MET A 18 -3.61 -15.28 -9.22
CA MET A 18 -3.42 -14.04 -8.45
C MET A 18 -2.08 -13.34 -8.76
N GLN A 19 -1.01 -14.11 -8.98
CA GLN A 19 0.32 -13.58 -9.33
C GLN A 19 0.37 -13.09 -10.78
N GLU A 20 -0.41 -13.70 -11.68
CA GLU A 20 -0.53 -13.29 -13.09
C GLU A 20 -1.27 -11.96 -13.27
N MET A 21 -1.94 -11.45 -12.23
CA MET A 21 -2.53 -10.11 -12.27
C MET A 21 -1.45 -9.07 -12.55
N PRO A 22 -1.64 -8.21 -13.57
CA PRO A 22 -0.65 -7.18 -13.91
C PRO A 22 -0.32 -6.27 -12.74
N GLU A 23 0.93 -5.85 -12.68
CA GLU A 23 1.39 -4.84 -11.74
C GLU A 23 0.67 -3.50 -12.00
N THR A 24 0.23 -2.85 -10.93
CA THR A 24 -0.50 -1.56 -11.00
C THR A 24 0.34 -0.39 -10.49
N TRP A 25 1.48 -0.68 -9.87
CA TRP A 25 2.41 0.32 -9.34
C TRP A 25 3.31 0.89 -10.44
N PRO A 26 3.73 2.16 -10.33
CA PRO A 26 4.76 2.71 -11.22
C PRO A 26 6.06 1.91 -11.11
N GLU A 27 6.80 1.77 -12.22
CA GLU A 27 8.02 0.96 -12.30
C GLU A 27 9.05 1.32 -11.23
N PHE A 28 9.31 2.61 -11.01
CA PHE A 28 10.28 3.01 -9.99
C PHE A 28 9.84 2.62 -8.57
N VAL A 29 8.54 2.47 -8.29
CA VAL A 29 8.08 2.10 -6.93
C VAL A 29 8.32 0.63 -6.63
N VAL A 30 8.27 -0.25 -7.65
CA VAL A 30 8.58 -1.69 -7.44
C VAL A 30 10.07 -1.97 -7.20
N GLU A 31 10.92 -0.96 -7.36
CA GLU A 31 12.36 -1.01 -7.08
C GLU A 31 12.70 -0.68 -5.62
N ASP A 32 11.67 -0.45 -4.79
CA ASP A 32 11.82 -0.38 -3.34
C ASP A 32 12.41 -1.71 -2.79
N LEU A 33 13.50 -1.61 -2.03
CA LEU A 33 14.23 -2.78 -1.55
C LEU A 33 13.47 -3.58 -0.48
N VAL A 34 12.62 -2.92 0.32
CA VAL A 34 11.79 -3.59 1.32
C VAL A 34 10.69 -4.37 0.61
N GLY A 35 10.04 -3.76 -0.37
CA GLY A 35 9.07 -4.40 -1.27
C GLY A 35 9.68 -5.59 -2.00
N TRP A 36 10.82 -5.41 -2.66
CA TRP A 36 11.55 -6.47 -3.36
C TRP A 36 11.82 -7.69 -2.46
N ALA A 37 12.27 -7.47 -1.22
CA ALA A 37 12.64 -8.55 -0.31
C ALA A 37 11.42 -9.26 0.34
N ASN A 38 10.31 -8.56 0.55
CA ASN A 38 9.21 -9.03 1.40
C ASN A 38 7.90 -9.27 0.65
N TYR A 39 7.61 -8.53 -0.41
CA TYR A 39 6.33 -8.62 -1.13
C TYR A 39 6.07 -10.01 -1.74
N PRO A 40 7.05 -10.69 -2.42
CA PRO A 40 6.83 -12.03 -2.97
C PRO A 40 6.48 -13.09 -1.92
N ARG A 41 6.79 -12.82 -0.65
CA ARG A 41 6.59 -13.74 0.47
C ARG A 41 5.20 -13.64 1.10
N LEU A 42 4.45 -12.57 0.84
CA LEU A 42 3.16 -12.31 1.51
C LEU A 42 2.16 -13.45 1.33
N ALA A 43 2.04 -13.97 0.11
CA ALA A 43 1.16 -15.09 -0.22
C ALA A 43 1.58 -16.40 0.45
N VAL A 44 2.88 -16.57 0.76
CA VAL A 44 3.44 -17.81 1.29
C VAL A 44 3.46 -17.80 2.82
N ASP A 45 3.91 -16.71 3.41
CA ASP A 45 4.09 -16.58 4.85
C ASP A 45 2.82 -16.09 5.57
N PHE A 46 1.90 -15.43 4.86
CA PHE A 46 0.64 -14.92 5.40
C PHE A 46 -0.60 -15.24 4.54
N PRO A 47 -0.83 -16.51 4.15
CA PRO A 47 -1.93 -16.89 3.25
C PRO A 47 -3.34 -16.62 3.83
N GLU A 48 -3.47 -16.53 5.15
CA GLU A 48 -4.71 -16.14 5.85
C GLU A 48 -5.03 -14.65 5.71
N PHE A 49 -4.03 -13.83 5.37
CA PHE A 49 -4.12 -12.38 5.20
C PHE A 49 -4.05 -11.93 3.73
N ALA A 50 -3.85 -12.88 2.81
CA ALA A 50 -3.99 -12.69 1.37
C ALA A 50 -5.43 -13.01 0.94
N LEU A 51 -6.14 -12.04 0.37
CA LEU A 51 -7.52 -12.20 -0.11
C LEU A 51 -7.57 -12.16 -1.64
N VAL A 52 -8.39 -13.04 -2.21
CA VAL A 52 -8.64 -13.13 -3.65
C VAL A 52 -10.12 -13.01 -3.92
N ALA A 53 -10.51 -12.04 -4.75
CA ALA A 53 -11.86 -11.93 -5.29
C ALA A 53 -11.93 -12.62 -6.64
N THR A 54 -12.85 -13.58 -6.76
CA THR A 54 -13.17 -14.22 -8.04
C THR A 54 -14.57 -13.81 -8.51
N ASP A 55 -14.74 -13.66 -9.81
CA ASP A 55 -16.06 -13.53 -10.44
C ASP A 55 -16.78 -14.89 -10.54
N PRO A 56 -18.05 -14.92 -11.02
CA PRO A 56 -18.82 -16.17 -11.12
C PRO A 56 -18.20 -17.23 -12.04
N ASP A 57 -17.41 -16.80 -13.03
CA ASP A 57 -16.72 -17.68 -13.99
C ASP A 57 -15.39 -18.20 -13.43
N GLY A 58 -15.02 -17.79 -12.22
CA GLY A 58 -13.79 -18.20 -11.53
C GLY A 58 -12.57 -17.34 -11.85
N GLY A 59 -12.72 -16.28 -12.66
CA GLY A 59 -11.66 -15.34 -12.99
C GLY A 59 -11.29 -14.46 -11.80
N VAL A 60 -9.98 -14.21 -11.61
CA VAL A 60 -9.50 -13.32 -10.54
C VAL A 60 -9.81 -11.87 -10.91
N ALA A 61 -10.65 -11.23 -10.12
CA ALA A 61 -11.07 -9.83 -10.32
C ALA A 61 -10.27 -8.85 -9.46
N ALA A 62 -9.79 -9.28 -8.29
CA ALA A 62 -8.96 -8.47 -7.40
C ALA A 62 -8.15 -9.34 -6.43
N ARG A 63 -7.06 -8.78 -5.92
CA ARG A 63 -6.28 -9.32 -4.81
C ARG A 63 -6.05 -8.25 -3.75
N ALA A 64 -5.81 -8.68 -2.52
CA ALA A 64 -5.39 -7.80 -1.45
C ALA A 64 -4.44 -8.54 -0.51
N TYR A 65 -3.43 -7.82 -0.03
CA TYR A 65 -2.48 -8.33 0.96
C TYR A 65 -2.57 -7.51 2.23
N SER A 66 -2.54 -8.21 3.36
CA SER A 66 -2.30 -7.61 4.67
C SER A 66 -1.26 -8.44 5.42
N VAL A 67 -0.67 -7.85 6.45
CA VAL A 67 0.29 -8.52 7.33
C VAL A 67 -0.06 -8.26 8.80
N PRO A 68 0.07 -9.25 9.67
CA PRO A 68 -0.05 -9.04 11.10
C PRO A 68 1.29 -8.57 11.69
N PHE A 69 1.24 -7.66 12.66
CA PHE A 69 2.42 -7.23 13.43
C PHE A 69 2.03 -6.82 14.86
N ALA A 70 3.01 -6.75 15.75
CA ALA A 70 2.81 -6.34 17.14
C ALA A 70 3.05 -4.83 17.30
N LEU A 71 2.02 -4.01 17.11
CA LEU A 71 2.08 -2.55 17.28
C LEU A 71 2.38 -2.16 18.73
N HIS A 72 1.91 -2.95 19.70
CA HIS A 72 2.04 -2.64 21.13
C HIS A 72 3.22 -3.36 21.82
N ALA A 73 4.17 -3.89 21.05
CA ALA A 73 5.41 -4.43 21.59
C ALA A 73 6.27 -3.34 22.26
N PRO A 74 7.14 -3.67 23.24
CA PRO A 74 8.03 -2.71 23.88
C PRO A 74 8.87 -1.92 22.86
N GLY A 75 8.87 -0.58 22.98
CA GLY A 75 9.56 0.32 22.04
C GLY A 75 8.76 0.66 20.78
N ARG A 76 7.54 0.14 20.65
CA ARG A 76 6.51 0.58 19.69
C ARG A 76 5.33 1.20 20.47
N GLY A 77 4.26 1.55 19.78
CA GLY A 77 3.03 2.08 20.39
C GLY A 77 2.25 3.04 19.49
N GLU A 78 2.94 3.63 18.51
CA GLU A 78 2.36 4.51 17.48
C GLU A 78 2.61 3.91 16.10
N LEU A 79 1.79 4.32 15.13
CA LEU A 79 1.98 3.90 13.75
C LEU A 79 3.33 4.41 13.21
N PRO A 80 4.09 3.58 12.50
CA PRO A 80 5.46 3.93 12.13
C PRO A 80 5.49 5.07 11.11
N GLU A 81 6.39 6.03 11.30
CA GLU A 81 6.69 7.07 10.31
C GLU A 81 7.20 6.48 8.99
N GLY A 82 7.86 5.32 9.06
CA GLY A 82 8.28 4.51 7.92
C GLY A 82 7.18 3.71 7.24
N GLY A 83 5.92 3.93 7.62
CA GLY A 83 4.75 3.58 6.81
C GLY A 83 4.72 2.13 6.33
N TRP A 84 4.53 1.97 5.02
CA TRP A 84 4.43 0.70 4.31
C TRP A 84 5.66 -0.18 4.54
N ASP A 85 6.86 0.34 4.30
CA ASP A 85 8.13 -0.37 4.48
C ASP A 85 8.29 -0.88 5.92
N GLN A 86 8.14 0.03 6.89
CA GLN A 86 8.39 -0.30 8.29
C GLN A 86 7.35 -1.30 8.82
N SER A 87 6.11 -1.24 8.33
CA SER A 87 5.06 -2.22 8.69
C SER A 87 5.39 -3.62 8.19
N LEU A 88 5.93 -3.76 6.97
CA LEU A 88 6.42 -5.04 6.44
C LEU A 88 7.63 -5.54 7.23
N LEU A 89 8.59 -4.66 7.51
CA LEU A 89 9.77 -5.03 8.30
C LEU A 89 9.40 -5.51 9.70
N TRP A 90 8.41 -4.85 10.35
CA TRP A 90 7.88 -5.30 11.63
C TRP A 90 7.19 -6.66 11.51
N ALA A 91 6.28 -6.85 10.56
CA ALA A 91 5.58 -8.13 10.37
C ALA A 91 6.54 -9.30 10.18
N PHE A 92 7.54 -9.16 9.29
CA PHE A 92 8.51 -10.23 9.06
C PHE A 92 9.50 -10.41 10.20
N SER A 93 9.86 -9.34 10.93
CA SER A 93 10.68 -9.46 12.14
C SER A 93 9.93 -10.18 13.26
N ASP A 94 8.66 -9.86 13.44
CA ASP A 94 7.78 -10.44 14.45
C ASP A 94 7.55 -11.93 14.15
N LEU A 95 7.28 -12.28 12.89
CA LEU A 95 7.20 -13.66 12.42
C LEU A 95 8.47 -14.45 12.75
N ARG A 96 9.66 -13.91 12.43
CA ARG A 96 10.94 -14.59 12.73
C ARG A 96 11.20 -14.77 14.22
N ARG A 97 10.67 -13.89 15.07
CA ARG A 97 10.89 -13.89 16.52
C ARG A 97 9.77 -14.61 17.28
N GLY A 98 8.71 -15.05 16.60
CA GLY A 98 7.54 -15.64 17.23
C GLY A 98 6.76 -14.65 18.10
N CYS A 99 6.81 -13.36 17.78
CA CYS A 99 6.02 -12.35 18.47
C CYS A 99 4.53 -12.56 18.17
N THR A 100 3.67 -12.43 19.18
CA THR A 100 2.22 -12.45 18.97
C THR A 100 1.77 -11.09 18.41
N PRO A 101 1.20 -11.03 17.19
CA PRO A 101 0.71 -9.79 16.61
C PRO A 101 -0.60 -9.33 17.26
N ASP A 102 -0.84 -8.02 17.28
CA ASP A 102 -2.03 -7.38 17.86
C ASP A 102 -2.75 -6.44 16.86
N THR A 103 -2.11 -6.12 15.74
CA THR A 103 -2.62 -5.23 14.69
C THR A 103 -2.42 -5.87 13.31
N VAL A 104 -3.32 -5.56 12.37
CA VAL A 104 -3.17 -5.93 10.95
C VAL A 104 -2.89 -4.68 10.11
N GLY A 105 -1.85 -4.72 9.29
CA GLY A 105 -1.51 -3.70 8.30
C GLY A 105 -1.95 -4.12 6.90
N ALA A 106 -2.74 -3.31 6.21
CA ALA A 106 -2.99 -3.47 4.78
C ALA A 106 -1.71 -3.10 3.99
N VAL A 107 -1.41 -3.89 2.96
CA VAL A 107 -0.22 -3.72 2.10
C VAL A 107 -0.65 -3.33 0.69
N GLU A 108 -1.67 -3.98 0.14
CA GLU A 108 -2.15 -3.73 -1.22
C GLU A 108 -3.65 -4.05 -1.34
N VAL A 109 -4.34 -3.29 -2.19
CA VAL A 109 -5.55 -3.74 -2.89
C VAL A 109 -5.36 -3.47 -4.38
N ALA A 110 -5.31 -4.52 -5.19
CA ALA A 110 -5.21 -4.43 -6.64
C ALA A 110 -6.48 -4.97 -7.30
N VAL A 111 -7.01 -4.24 -8.28
CA VAL A 111 -8.19 -4.61 -9.07
C VAL A 111 -7.78 -4.79 -10.53
N ALA A 112 -8.21 -5.89 -11.14
CA ALA A 112 -7.92 -6.21 -12.52
C ALA A 112 -8.34 -5.05 -13.45
N LYS A 113 -7.51 -4.72 -14.45
CA LYS A 113 -7.69 -3.55 -15.34
C LYS A 113 -9.09 -3.47 -15.96
N GLY A 114 -9.64 -4.60 -16.41
CA GLY A 114 -10.98 -4.67 -17.01
C GLY A 114 -12.14 -4.58 -16.02
N ARG A 115 -11.86 -4.43 -14.72
CA ARG A 115 -12.84 -4.45 -13.62
C ARG A 115 -12.74 -3.22 -12.70
N GLN A 116 -11.95 -2.24 -13.10
CA GLN A 116 -11.82 -0.97 -12.37
C GLN A 116 -13.10 -0.14 -12.53
N GLY A 117 -13.39 0.71 -11.54
CA GLY A 117 -14.62 1.54 -11.53
C GLY A 117 -15.90 0.80 -11.08
N GLU A 118 -15.86 -0.52 -10.90
CA GLU A 118 -17.01 -1.33 -10.45
C GLU A 118 -17.19 -1.36 -8.91
N GLY A 119 -16.45 -0.53 -8.16
CA GLY A 119 -16.51 -0.48 -6.69
C GLY A 119 -15.84 -1.66 -5.96
N ILE A 120 -15.07 -2.50 -6.68
CA ILE A 120 -14.43 -3.70 -6.12
C ILE A 120 -13.46 -3.37 -4.99
N SER A 121 -12.70 -2.28 -5.11
CA SER A 121 -11.70 -1.90 -4.10
C SER A 121 -12.30 -1.63 -2.73
N GLY A 122 -13.47 -0.97 -2.66
CA GLY A 122 -14.21 -0.80 -1.41
C GLY A 122 -14.70 -2.12 -0.80
N ARG A 123 -15.09 -3.08 -1.64
CA ARG A 123 -15.45 -4.44 -1.20
C ARG A 123 -14.24 -5.21 -0.65
N MET A 124 -13.07 -5.05 -1.28
CA MET A 124 -11.83 -5.65 -0.79
C MET A 124 -11.40 -5.07 0.57
N VAL A 125 -11.49 -3.75 0.76
CA VAL A 125 -11.22 -3.11 2.07
C VAL A 125 -12.19 -3.63 3.14
N ALA A 126 -13.48 -3.76 2.82
CA ALA A 126 -14.45 -4.35 3.74
C ALA A 126 -14.10 -5.80 4.11
N ALA A 127 -13.75 -6.62 3.11
CA ALA A 127 -13.35 -8.01 3.32
C ALA A 127 -12.05 -8.15 4.15
N MET A 128 -11.09 -7.24 4.01
CA MET A 128 -9.89 -7.20 4.86
C MET A 128 -10.25 -6.94 6.32
N ARG A 129 -11.17 -6.00 6.59
CA ARG A 129 -11.65 -5.72 7.95
C ARG A 129 -12.37 -6.93 8.55
N GLU A 130 -13.31 -7.51 7.81
CA GLU A 130 -14.03 -8.71 8.23
C GLU A 130 -13.09 -9.88 8.51
N ASN A 131 -12.08 -10.09 7.66
CA ASN A 131 -11.09 -11.13 7.85
C ASN A 131 -10.20 -10.88 9.08
N ALA A 132 -9.75 -9.64 9.31
CA ALA A 132 -9.02 -9.26 10.51
C ALA A 132 -9.84 -9.61 11.78
N GLY A 133 -11.14 -9.31 11.76
CA GLY A 133 -12.05 -9.59 12.89
C GLY A 133 -12.24 -11.07 13.12
N ARG A 134 -12.43 -11.85 12.04
CA ARG A 134 -12.50 -13.32 12.07
C ARG A 134 -11.22 -13.93 12.66
N LEU A 135 -10.07 -13.31 12.43
CA LEU A 135 -8.77 -13.74 12.98
C LEU A 135 -8.50 -13.21 14.40
N GLY A 136 -9.45 -12.48 15.00
CA GLY A 136 -9.39 -12.02 16.39
C GLY A 136 -8.76 -10.64 16.60
N PHE A 137 -8.42 -9.92 15.52
CA PHE A 137 -7.89 -8.57 15.60
C PHE A 137 -9.02 -7.53 15.76
N ARG A 138 -8.72 -6.42 16.42
CA ARG A 138 -9.67 -5.32 16.67
C ARG A 138 -9.50 -4.14 15.74
N GLU A 139 -8.45 -4.16 14.93
CA GLU A 139 -8.11 -3.06 14.05
C GLU A 139 -7.37 -3.52 12.80
N LEU A 140 -7.59 -2.77 11.73
CA LEU A 140 -6.86 -2.81 10.48
C LEU A 140 -6.34 -1.40 10.20
N VAL A 141 -5.04 -1.25 9.97
CA VAL A 141 -4.41 0.02 9.61
C VAL A 141 -3.91 -0.07 8.17
N ALA A 142 -4.01 1.01 7.41
CA ALA A 142 -3.57 1.04 6.02
C ALA A 142 -2.67 2.26 5.77
N PRO A 143 -1.42 2.08 5.30
CA PRO A 143 -0.61 3.17 4.80
C PRO A 143 -1.08 3.46 3.37
N VAL A 144 -2.05 4.34 3.25
CA VAL A 144 -2.72 4.62 1.98
C VAL A 144 -1.82 5.51 1.13
N ARG A 145 -1.43 5.02 -0.04
CA ARG A 145 -0.85 5.80 -1.14
C ARG A 145 -1.98 6.55 -1.88
N PRO A 146 -2.19 7.87 -1.70
CA PRO A 146 -3.33 8.56 -2.30
C PRO A 146 -3.22 8.58 -3.83
N SER A 147 -4.28 8.17 -4.51
CA SER A 147 -4.21 7.86 -5.95
C SER A 147 -4.12 9.09 -6.84
N ALA A 148 -4.60 10.25 -6.38
CA ALA A 148 -4.59 11.51 -7.12
C ALA A 148 -3.51 12.49 -6.65
N LYS A 149 -2.69 12.13 -5.64
CA LYS A 149 -1.66 13.05 -5.10
C LYS A 149 -0.58 13.41 -6.13
N HIS A 150 -0.28 12.52 -7.06
CA HIS A 150 0.70 12.77 -8.13
C HIS A 150 0.32 13.94 -9.05
N LEU A 151 -0.95 14.35 -9.09
CA LEU A 151 -1.41 15.52 -9.85
C LEU A 151 -1.04 16.86 -9.19
N ASP A 152 -0.62 16.82 -7.92
CA ASP A 152 -0.15 17.98 -7.16
C ASP A 152 1.04 17.55 -6.29
N ALA A 153 2.13 17.13 -6.94
CA ALA A 153 3.34 16.64 -6.27
C ALA A 153 3.98 17.71 -5.35
N SER A 154 3.74 18.99 -5.63
CA SER A 154 4.28 20.13 -4.87
C SER A 154 3.65 20.30 -3.48
N ALA A 155 2.38 19.92 -3.32
CA ALA A 155 1.69 20.01 -2.04
C ALA A 155 2.30 19.04 -1.02
N SER A 156 2.43 19.49 0.23
CA SER A 156 2.77 18.58 1.33
C SER A 156 1.69 17.51 1.50
N MET A 157 2.08 16.28 1.87
CA MET A 157 1.10 15.21 2.12
C MET A 157 0.15 15.56 3.28
N GLU A 158 0.67 16.24 4.30
CA GLU A 158 -0.11 16.71 5.45
C GLU A 158 -1.28 17.61 5.04
N GLU A 159 -1.01 18.61 4.20
CA GLU A 159 -2.05 19.50 3.68
C GLU A 159 -2.99 18.76 2.72
N TYR A 160 -2.44 17.96 1.79
CA TYR A 160 -3.24 17.22 0.82
C TYR A 160 -4.22 16.23 1.46
N ALA A 161 -3.78 15.47 2.47
CA ALA A 161 -4.60 14.46 3.15
C ALA A 161 -5.80 15.07 3.89
N ARG A 162 -5.72 16.35 4.26
CA ARG A 162 -6.80 17.12 4.91
C ARG A 162 -7.75 17.80 3.93
N ARG A 163 -7.45 17.82 2.62
CA ARG A 163 -8.35 18.42 1.64
C ARG A 163 -9.65 17.63 1.56
N THR A 164 -10.77 18.33 1.61
CA THR A 164 -12.11 17.74 1.49
C THR A 164 -12.90 18.33 0.33
N ARG A 165 -13.81 17.54 -0.21
CA ARG A 165 -14.86 17.97 -1.14
C ARG A 165 -15.90 18.81 -0.41
N ALA A 166 -16.38 19.88 -1.04
CA ALA A 166 -17.35 20.79 -0.44
C ALA A 166 -18.75 20.15 -0.32
N GLU A 167 -19.08 19.25 -1.24
CA GLU A 167 -20.41 18.67 -1.36
C GLU A 167 -20.77 17.62 -0.29
N ASP A 168 -19.78 16.88 0.20
CA ASP A 168 -19.99 15.78 1.15
C ASP A 168 -18.99 15.76 2.33
N GLY A 169 -18.04 16.70 2.37
CA GLY A 169 -17.02 16.77 3.43
C GLY A 169 -16.04 15.60 3.44
N LEU A 170 -16.08 14.72 2.43
CA LEU A 170 -15.19 13.57 2.34
C LEU A 170 -13.84 13.96 1.73
N PRO A 171 -12.79 13.13 1.92
CA PRO A 171 -11.48 13.39 1.33
C PRO A 171 -11.55 13.70 -0.16
N TYR A 172 -10.77 14.68 -0.59
CA TYR A 172 -10.61 15.05 -1.99
C TYR A 172 -10.06 13.88 -2.81
N ASP A 173 -9.02 13.22 -2.29
CA ASP A 173 -8.41 12.05 -2.92
C ASP A 173 -9.41 10.88 -3.04
N PRO A 174 -9.56 10.27 -4.22
CA PRO A 174 -10.49 9.16 -4.43
C PRO A 174 -10.23 7.95 -3.56
N TRP A 175 -8.95 7.62 -3.29
CA TRP A 175 -8.60 6.42 -2.56
C TRP A 175 -8.75 6.60 -1.05
N LEU A 176 -8.32 7.74 -0.50
CA LEU A 176 -8.64 8.11 0.89
C LEU A 176 -10.16 8.13 1.14
N ARG A 177 -10.93 8.64 0.17
CA ARG A 177 -12.39 8.66 0.26
C ARG A 177 -13.01 7.26 0.32
N VAL A 178 -12.45 6.27 -0.36
CA VAL A 178 -12.92 4.87 -0.23
C VAL A 178 -12.74 4.38 1.21
N HIS A 179 -11.58 4.60 1.81
CA HIS A 179 -11.33 4.19 3.18
C HIS A 179 -12.21 4.94 4.19
N VAL A 180 -12.36 6.25 4.07
CA VAL A 180 -13.23 7.03 4.98
C VAL A 180 -14.69 6.63 4.85
N ARG A 181 -15.19 6.36 3.64
CA ARG A 181 -16.55 5.82 3.43
C ARG A 181 -16.74 4.44 4.06
N ALA A 182 -15.68 3.65 4.18
CA ALA A 182 -15.69 2.36 4.87
C ALA A 182 -15.59 2.48 6.40
N GLY A 183 -15.63 3.70 6.95
CA GLY A 183 -15.52 3.98 8.38
C GLY A 183 -14.08 4.16 8.88
N GLY A 184 -13.10 4.25 7.96
CA GLY A 184 -11.71 4.53 8.30
C GLY A 184 -11.51 5.97 8.77
N VAL A 185 -10.57 6.15 9.69
CA VAL A 185 -10.16 7.47 10.21
C VAL A 185 -8.73 7.74 9.77
N ILE A 186 -8.50 8.87 9.10
CA ILE A 186 -7.16 9.35 8.78
C ILE A 186 -6.47 9.70 10.11
N GLU A 187 -5.35 9.05 10.39
CA GLU A 187 -4.67 9.14 11.68
C GLU A 187 -3.42 10.01 11.61
N ALA A 188 -2.54 9.75 10.64
CA ALA A 188 -1.27 10.44 10.50
C ALA A 188 -0.72 10.32 9.08
N VAL A 189 0.26 11.14 8.74
CA VAL A 189 1.11 10.93 7.56
C VAL A 189 2.30 10.07 7.97
N ALA A 190 2.65 9.09 7.14
CA ALA A 190 3.93 8.39 7.17
C ALA A 190 4.87 9.08 6.17
N PRO A 191 5.77 9.98 6.61
CA PRO A 191 6.53 10.84 5.69
C PRO A 191 7.55 10.08 4.85
N VAL A 192 8.01 8.91 5.32
CA VAL A 192 9.06 8.08 4.70
C VAL A 192 8.55 6.66 4.48
N SER A 193 7.30 6.55 4.00
CA SER A 193 6.56 5.28 3.91
C SER A 193 7.19 4.25 2.97
N MET A 194 7.75 4.71 1.85
CA MET A 194 8.54 3.89 0.94
C MET A 194 9.77 4.67 0.49
N THR A 195 10.92 4.00 0.31
CA THR A 195 12.15 4.66 -0.12
C THR A 195 12.82 3.93 -1.28
N VAL A 196 12.73 4.52 -2.46
CA VAL A 196 13.43 4.03 -3.65
C VAL A 196 14.74 4.77 -3.79
N SER A 197 15.84 4.04 -3.87
CA SER A 197 17.17 4.60 -4.10
C SER A 197 17.86 3.86 -5.25
N GLY A 198 18.66 4.59 -6.02
CA GLY A 198 19.32 4.02 -7.19
C GLY A 198 20.37 4.96 -7.77
N SER A 199 21.23 4.40 -8.62
CA SER A 199 22.14 5.21 -9.44
C SER A 199 21.35 6.05 -10.43
N LEU A 200 21.95 7.14 -10.93
CA LEU A 200 21.31 7.96 -11.97
C LEU A 200 20.98 7.13 -13.22
N GLU A 201 21.81 6.14 -13.57
CA GLU A 201 21.55 5.23 -14.70
C GLU A 201 20.25 4.43 -14.50
N ARG A 202 20.02 3.90 -13.29
CA ARG A 202 18.78 3.19 -12.96
C ARG A 202 17.57 4.12 -13.00
N TRP A 203 17.70 5.32 -12.44
CA TRP A 203 16.63 6.31 -12.49
C TRP A 203 16.27 6.70 -13.92
N ARG A 204 17.27 6.88 -14.80
CA ARG A 204 17.05 7.07 -16.24
C ARG A 204 16.34 5.88 -16.87
N SER A 205 16.71 4.63 -16.53
CA SER A 205 16.05 3.45 -17.09
C SER A 205 14.60 3.32 -16.64
N TRP A 206 14.30 3.57 -15.37
CA TRP A 206 12.95 3.41 -14.81
C TRP A 206 11.96 4.50 -15.24
N THR A 207 12.46 5.69 -15.58
CA THR A 207 11.59 6.86 -15.79
C THR A 207 11.71 7.47 -17.19
N GLY A 208 12.79 7.18 -17.91
CA GLY A 208 13.14 7.86 -19.17
C GLY A 208 13.54 9.33 -19.00
N LEU A 209 13.68 9.84 -17.77
CA LEU A 209 14.04 11.23 -17.46
C LEU A 209 15.56 11.41 -17.35
N PRO A 210 16.09 12.63 -17.57
CA PRO A 210 17.53 12.86 -17.68
C PRO A 210 18.30 12.69 -16.38
N PHE A 211 17.80 13.16 -15.24
CA PHE A 211 18.55 13.15 -13.96
C PHE A 211 19.97 13.77 -14.08
N ASP A 212 20.07 14.91 -14.76
CA ASP A 212 21.33 15.60 -15.10
C ASP A 212 21.63 16.84 -14.24
N GLU A 213 20.70 17.23 -13.36
CA GLU A 213 20.86 18.38 -12.45
C GLU A 213 20.63 17.95 -10.99
N ASP A 214 21.37 18.54 -10.06
CA ASP A 214 21.14 18.37 -8.62
C ASP A 214 19.81 19.01 -8.20
N GLY A 215 19.07 18.34 -7.30
CA GLY A 215 17.82 18.86 -6.73
C GLY A 215 16.58 18.05 -7.10
N PRO A 216 15.38 18.65 -6.95
CA PRO A 216 14.12 17.93 -7.16
C PRO A 216 13.85 17.67 -8.65
N VAL A 217 13.49 16.43 -8.98
CA VAL A 217 13.04 16.00 -10.31
C VAL A 217 11.59 15.55 -10.22
N GLU A 218 10.72 16.15 -11.02
CA GLU A 218 9.33 15.72 -11.14
C GLU A 218 9.26 14.44 -11.99
N VAL A 219 8.78 13.36 -11.38
CA VAL A 219 8.61 12.06 -12.03
C VAL A 219 7.12 11.77 -12.16
N PRO A 220 6.60 11.48 -13.37
CA PRO A 220 5.20 11.11 -13.54
C PRO A 220 4.78 9.95 -12.64
N GLY A 221 3.71 10.16 -11.87
CA GLY A 221 3.17 9.17 -10.94
C GLY A 221 3.82 9.17 -9.54
N ALA A 222 4.90 9.92 -9.32
CA ALA A 222 5.46 10.14 -7.99
C ALA A 222 4.58 11.10 -7.18
N LEU A 223 4.51 10.90 -5.86
CA LEU A 223 3.66 11.71 -4.98
C LEU A 223 4.34 13.00 -4.52
N VAL A 224 5.67 13.03 -4.61
CA VAL A 224 6.57 14.14 -4.32
C VAL A 224 7.77 14.08 -5.27
N PRO A 225 8.55 15.16 -5.46
CA PRO A 225 9.74 15.13 -6.31
C PRO A 225 10.80 14.13 -5.84
N VAL A 226 11.53 13.56 -6.79
CA VAL A 226 12.70 12.71 -6.51
C VAL A 226 13.92 13.61 -6.28
N HIS A 227 14.70 13.35 -5.24
CA HIS A 227 15.93 14.10 -4.98
C HIS A 227 17.09 13.52 -5.79
N CYS A 228 17.53 14.25 -6.81
CA CYS A 228 18.70 13.93 -7.62
C CYS A 228 19.96 14.54 -7.00
N SER A 229 21.01 13.74 -6.89
CA SER A 229 22.35 14.17 -6.46
C SER A 229 23.35 13.72 -7.53
N VAL A 230 23.55 14.57 -8.54
CA VAL A 230 24.53 14.35 -9.62
C VAL A 230 25.93 14.31 -9.05
N ALA A 231 26.24 15.21 -8.11
CA ALA A 231 27.53 15.27 -7.44
C ALA A 231 27.96 13.94 -6.80
N HIS A 232 27.00 13.10 -6.40
CA HIS A 232 27.25 11.80 -5.76
C HIS A 232 26.74 10.59 -6.58
N GLY A 233 26.21 10.82 -7.78
CA GLY A 233 25.82 9.75 -8.70
C GLY A 233 24.56 8.95 -8.33
N TYR A 234 23.63 9.51 -7.54
CA TYR A 234 22.41 8.82 -7.14
C TYR A 234 21.17 9.72 -7.18
N ALA A 235 19.98 9.10 -7.16
CA ALA A 235 18.75 9.78 -6.77
C ALA A 235 17.95 8.96 -5.76
N VAL A 236 17.15 9.64 -4.94
CA VAL A 236 16.32 9.03 -3.88
C VAL A 236 14.92 9.60 -3.95
N TYR A 237 13.94 8.72 -3.99
CA TYR A 237 12.53 9.03 -3.83
C TYR A 237 12.06 8.55 -2.46
N VAL A 238 11.50 9.48 -1.70
CA VAL A 238 10.94 9.22 -0.36
C VAL A 238 9.44 9.45 -0.47
N GLU A 239 8.67 8.37 -0.56
CA GLU A 239 7.22 8.44 -0.75
C GLU A 239 6.50 8.60 0.60
N PRO A 240 5.67 9.64 0.77
CA PRO A 240 4.76 9.69 1.91
C PRO A 240 3.49 8.89 1.64
N ASN A 241 2.96 8.22 2.67
CA ASN A 241 1.61 7.65 2.66
C ASN A 241 0.79 8.24 3.81
N VAL A 242 -0.51 7.92 3.84
CA VAL A 242 -1.44 8.38 4.87
C VAL A 242 -1.97 7.19 5.63
N TRP A 243 -1.66 7.11 6.93
CA TRP A 243 -2.22 6.10 7.80
C TRP A 243 -3.72 6.30 7.97
N VAL A 244 -4.50 5.27 7.64
CA VAL A 244 -5.94 5.20 7.90
C VAL A 244 -6.23 4.00 8.78
N ARG A 245 -6.82 4.24 9.96
CA ARG A 245 -7.22 3.20 10.91
C ARG A 245 -8.69 2.83 10.74
N HIS A 246 -8.95 1.54 10.69
CA HIS A 246 -10.29 0.95 10.67
C HIS A 246 -10.47 0.16 11.96
N ARG A 247 -11.50 0.49 12.73
CA ARG A 247 -11.97 -0.40 13.81
C ARG A 247 -12.66 -1.61 13.18
N VAL A 248 -12.49 -2.78 13.77
CA VAL A 248 -13.05 -4.05 13.31
C VAL A 248 -14.13 -4.53 14.25
#